data_AF-A0AAP8HTN8-F1
#
_entry.id   AF-A0AAP8HTN8-F1
#
_cell.length_a   1.000
_cell.length_b   1.000
_cell.length_c   1.000
_cell.angle_alpha   90.00
_cell.angle_beta   90.00
_cell.angle_gamma   90.00
#
_symmetry.space_group_name_H-M   'P 1'
#
loop_
_entity.id
_entity.type
_entity.pdbx_description
1 polymer ?
#
loop_
_entity_poly.entity_id
_entity_poly.type
_entity_poly.pdbx_seq_one_letter_code
_entity_poly.pdbx_strand_id
1 'polypeptide(L)'
;KGAKVHVAIAAWPWGAYLGEEALSQGIRVKVSSFARQHVNVTMPRAKVATTYANSILANTEALQDGYDEALLLDTEGFVAEGSGENLFLVKDG
;
A
#
# COMPACT_ATOMS: atom_id res chain seq x y z
N LYS A 1 -4.09 -23.66 19.66
CA LYS A 1 -5.24 -23.95 18.78
C LYS A 1 -6.48 -23.31 19.39
N GLY A 2 -7.24 -22.53 18.63
CA GLY A 2 -8.59 -22.11 19.03
C GLY A 2 -8.78 -20.61 19.23
N ALA A 3 -8.81 -19.85 18.14
CA ALA A 3 -9.66 -18.68 18.07
C ALA A 3 -10.95 -19.08 17.34
N LYS A 4 -12.11 -18.62 17.79
CA LYS A 4 -13.36 -18.81 17.05
C LYS A 4 -13.25 -18.03 15.75
N VAL A 5 -13.36 -18.71 14.62
CA VAL A 5 -13.30 -18.07 13.30
C VAL A 5 -14.65 -17.44 13.01
N HIS A 6 -14.64 -16.16 12.65
CA HIS A 6 -15.81 -15.40 12.22
C HIS A 6 -15.63 -14.98 10.77
N VAL A 7 -16.73 -14.92 10.02
CA VAL A 7 -16.75 -14.51 8.60
C VAL A 7 -17.88 -13.50 8.39
N ALA A 8 -17.62 -12.46 7.62
CA ALA A 8 -18.60 -11.47 7.18
C ALA A 8 -18.36 -11.12 5.70
N ILE A 9 -19.43 -10.77 4.98
CA ILE A 9 -19.38 -10.34 3.58
C ILE A 9 -20.23 -9.08 3.47
N ALA A 10 -19.71 -8.05 2.81
CA ALA A 10 -20.41 -6.81 2.52
C ALA A 10 -20.11 -6.36 1.09
N ALA A 11 -21.05 -5.63 0.47
CA ALA A 11 -20.94 -5.18 -0.91
C ALA A 11 -21.57 -3.80 -1.07
N TRP A 12 -20.89 -2.92 -1.82
CA TRP A 12 -21.33 -1.58 -2.18
C TRP A 12 -20.58 -1.13 -3.45
N PRO A 13 -21.09 -0.14 -4.22
CA PRO A 13 -20.34 0.46 -5.31
C PRO A 13 -19.12 1.24 -4.78
N TRP A 14 -17.95 1.05 -5.41
CA TRP A 14 -16.72 1.75 -5.07
C TRP A 14 -16.05 2.25 -6.36
N GLY A 15 -15.63 3.52 -6.38
CA GLY A 15 -15.00 4.15 -7.55
C GLY A 15 -13.52 3.80 -7.70
N ALA A 16 -12.84 4.46 -8.63
CA ALA A 16 -11.39 4.32 -8.77
C ALA A 16 -10.64 4.72 -7.49
N TYR A 17 -9.72 3.86 -7.03
CA TYR A 17 -9.04 3.99 -5.74
C TYR A 17 -8.26 5.30 -5.59
N LEU A 18 -7.55 5.72 -6.65
CA LEU A 18 -6.76 6.97 -6.70
C LEU A 18 -7.47 8.07 -7.51
N GLY A 19 -8.78 7.92 -7.76
CA GLY A 19 -9.56 8.82 -8.60
C GLY A 19 -9.61 8.39 -10.08
N GLU A 20 -10.66 8.82 -10.78
CA GLU A 20 -10.88 8.45 -12.19
C GLU A 20 -9.81 9.07 -13.11
N GLU A 21 -9.35 10.29 -12.82
CA GLU A 21 -8.32 10.98 -13.60
C GLU A 21 -6.97 10.24 -13.55
N ALA A 22 -6.65 9.60 -12.41
CA ALA A 22 -5.42 8.83 -12.21
C ALA A 22 -5.24 7.70 -13.22
N LEU A 23 -6.34 7.11 -13.71
CA LEU A 23 -6.31 6.05 -14.71
C LEU A 23 -5.80 6.56 -16.08
N SER A 24 -6.01 7.85 -16.38
CA SER A 24 -5.67 8.45 -17.67
C SER A 24 -4.42 9.33 -17.64
N GLN A 25 -4.17 10.01 -16.51
CA GLN A 25 -3.08 10.97 -16.36
C GLN A 25 -1.92 10.42 -15.51
N GLY A 26 -2.12 9.29 -14.84
CA GLY A 26 -1.21 8.82 -13.80
C GLY A 26 -1.33 9.64 -12.50
N ILE A 27 -0.45 9.34 -11.56
CA ILE A 27 -0.41 9.96 -10.23
C ILE A 27 1.00 10.39 -9.86
N ARG A 28 1.10 11.29 -8.89
CA ARG A 28 2.37 11.72 -8.27
C ARG A 28 2.63 10.89 -7.02
N VAL A 29 3.74 10.16 -7.02
CA VAL A 29 4.12 9.26 -5.92
C VAL A 29 5.32 9.81 -5.15
N LYS A 30 5.30 9.67 -3.83
CA LYS A 30 6.41 10.03 -2.93
C LYS A 30 7.02 8.77 -2.31
N VAL A 31 8.35 8.66 -2.31
CA VAL A 31 9.06 7.66 -1.48
C VAL A 31 8.88 8.02 -0.01
N SER A 32 8.21 7.14 0.74
CA SER A 32 7.90 7.35 2.15
C SER A 32 9.15 7.24 3.04
N SER A 33 9.17 7.95 4.16
CA SER A 33 10.18 7.76 5.20
C SER A 33 9.97 6.48 6.02
N PHE A 34 8.79 5.86 5.93
CA PHE A 34 8.48 4.59 6.58
C PHE A 34 8.89 3.42 5.69
N ALA A 35 9.71 2.51 6.25
CA ALA A 35 10.02 1.25 5.60
C ALA A 35 8.83 0.27 5.66
N ARG A 36 8.73 -0.60 4.66
CA ARG A 36 7.82 -1.74 4.64
C ARG A 36 8.20 -2.75 5.73
N GLN A 37 7.23 -3.51 6.23
CA GLN A 37 7.50 -4.44 7.32
C GLN A 37 8.48 -5.54 6.88
N HIS A 38 9.45 -5.81 7.76
CA HIS A 38 10.37 -6.93 7.58
C HIS A 38 9.60 -8.27 7.61
N VAL A 39 9.97 -9.18 6.71
CA VAL A 39 9.31 -10.49 6.49
C VAL A 39 9.33 -11.43 7.69
N ASN A 40 10.16 -11.16 8.69
CA ASN A 40 10.25 -11.91 9.95
C ASN A 40 9.64 -11.18 11.16
N VAL A 41 9.04 -10.00 10.95
CA VAL A 41 8.31 -9.24 11.98
C VAL A 41 6.80 -9.39 11.77
N THR A 42 6.35 -9.28 10.52
CA THR A 42 4.99 -9.60 10.11
C THR A 42 5.01 -10.72 9.07
N MET A 43 3.84 -11.14 8.60
CA MET A 43 3.71 -12.09 7.48
C MET A 43 3.18 -11.35 6.24
N PRO A 44 4.02 -10.67 5.42
CA PRO A 44 3.55 -9.88 4.28
C PRO A 44 2.80 -10.67 3.22
N ARG A 45 2.98 -12.00 3.18
CA ARG A 45 2.23 -12.91 2.31
C ARG A 45 0.75 -13.05 2.70
N ALA A 46 0.36 -12.60 3.89
CA ALA A 46 -1.01 -12.66 4.38
C ALA A 46 -1.64 -11.26 4.39
N LYS A 47 -2.85 -11.13 3.82
CA LYS A 47 -3.64 -9.89 3.91
C LYS A 47 -4.29 -9.81 5.29
N VAL A 48 -3.65 -9.13 6.22
CA VAL A 48 -4.10 -8.99 7.62
C VAL A 48 -4.29 -7.53 7.98
N ALA A 49 -5.31 -7.22 8.80
CA ALA A 49 -5.61 -5.83 9.15
C ALA A 49 -4.44 -5.11 9.85
N THR A 50 -3.63 -5.83 10.62
CA THR A 50 -2.54 -5.25 11.41
C THR A 50 -1.41 -4.66 10.57
N THR A 51 -1.22 -5.09 9.32
CA THR A 51 -0.19 -4.53 8.44
C THR A 51 -0.59 -3.15 7.88
N TYR A 52 -1.87 -2.82 7.90
CA TYR A 52 -2.37 -1.56 7.33
C TYR A 52 -2.01 -0.33 8.16
N ALA A 53 -1.62 -0.47 9.43
CA ALA A 53 -1.15 0.66 10.22
C ALA A 53 0.09 1.34 9.57
N ASN A 54 1.04 0.55 9.05
CA ASN A 54 2.19 1.07 8.30
C ASN A 54 1.77 1.72 6.97
N SER A 55 0.78 1.13 6.29
CA SER A 55 0.29 1.64 5.01
C SER A 55 -0.41 3.00 5.19
N ILE A 56 -1.23 3.12 6.24
CA ILE A 56 -1.89 4.37 6.63
C ILE A 56 -0.86 5.45 6.94
N LEU A 57 0.20 5.15 7.70
CA LEU A 57 1.23 6.13 8.03
C LEU A 57 1.98 6.63 6.79
N ALA A 58 2.38 5.72 5.90
CA ALA A 58 3.07 6.06 4.66
C ALA A 58 2.18 6.89 3.72
N ASN A 59 0.94 6.46 3.50
CA ASN A 59 -0.03 7.19 2.67
C ASN A 59 -0.34 8.57 3.26
N THR A 60 -0.54 8.66 4.59
CA THR A 60 -0.80 9.94 5.27
C THR A 60 0.35 10.92 5.08
N GLU A 61 1.61 10.47 5.18
CA GLU A 61 2.78 11.29 4.90
C GLU A 61 2.77 11.82 3.46
N ALA A 62 2.52 10.96 2.48
CA ALA A 62 2.48 11.36 1.07
C ALA A 62 1.38 12.39 0.79
N LEU A 63 0.17 12.16 1.32
CA LEU A 63 -0.96 13.08 1.16
C LEU A 63 -0.69 14.44 1.83
N GLN A 64 -0.08 14.45 3.02
CA GLN A 64 0.28 15.70 3.71
C GLN A 64 1.30 16.54 2.94
N ASP A 65 2.18 15.88 2.18
CA ASP A 65 3.17 16.53 1.31
C ASP A 65 2.62 16.89 -0.09
N GLY A 66 1.34 16.64 -0.36
CA GLY A 66 0.69 16.99 -1.63
C GLY A 66 0.97 16.03 -2.79
N TYR A 67 1.24 14.76 -2.48
CA TYR A 67 1.30 13.64 -3.43
C TYR A 67 0.02 12.81 -3.34
N ASP A 68 -0.21 11.95 -4.32
CA ASP A 68 -1.43 11.13 -4.40
C ASP A 68 -1.26 9.78 -3.68
N GLU A 69 -0.03 9.24 -3.65
CA GLU A 69 0.26 7.94 -3.04
C GLU A 69 1.71 7.82 -2.56
N ALA A 70 1.94 6.91 -1.62
CA ALA A 70 3.25 6.57 -1.09
C ALA A 70 3.87 5.35 -1.79
N LEU A 71 5.18 5.40 -2.02
CA LEU A 71 6.02 4.26 -2.35
C LEU A 71 6.88 3.89 -1.14
N LEU A 72 6.79 2.65 -0.69
CA LEU A 72 7.58 2.15 0.44
C LEU A 72 8.82 1.40 -0.07
N LEU A 73 9.92 1.57 0.66
CA LEU A 73 11.12 0.76 0.51
C LEU A 73 11.13 -0.38 1.53
N ASP A 74 11.79 -1.48 1.23
CA ASP A 74 12.09 -2.49 2.23
C ASP A 74 13.17 -2.01 3.22
N THR A 75 13.48 -2.84 4.21
CA THR A 75 14.47 -2.53 5.25
C THR A 75 15.91 -2.48 4.71
N GLU A 76 16.15 -2.89 3.48
CA GLU A 76 17.44 -2.84 2.80
C GLU A 76 17.54 -1.64 1.84
N GLY A 77 16.46 -0.86 1.70
CA GLY A 77 16.39 0.33 0.86
C GLY A 77 16.02 0.06 -0.59
N PHE A 78 15.59 -1.16 -0.94
CA PHE A 78 15.07 -1.45 -2.27
C PHE A 78 13.58 -1.15 -2.36
N VAL A 79 13.10 -0.94 -3.57
CA VAL A 79 11.68 -0.68 -3.83
C VAL A 79 10.85 -1.91 -3.47
N ALA A 80 9.87 -1.73 -2.58
CA ALA A 80 8.95 -2.79 -2.19
C ALA A 80 7.62 -2.68 -2.96
N GLU A 81 6.75 -1.74 -2.57
CA GLU A 81 5.39 -1.59 -3.10
C GLU A 81 4.77 -0.26 -2.66
N GLY A 82 3.60 0.08 -3.20
CA GLY A 82 2.78 1.20 -2.72
C GLY A 82 2.14 0.91 -1.36
N SER A 83 1.39 1.87 -0.81
CA SER A 83 0.70 1.66 0.46
C SER A 83 -0.42 0.61 0.35
N GLY A 84 -1.10 0.52 -0.80
CA GLY A 84 -2.19 -0.41 -1.07
C GLY A 84 -2.00 -1.28 -2.33
N GLU A 85 -0.95 -1.04 -3.11
CA GLU A 85 -0.77 -1.53 -4.49
C GLU A 85 0.62 -2.12 -4.69
N ASN A 86 0.79 -3.08 -5.60
CA ASN A 86 2.12 -3.48 -6.06
C ASN A 86 2.67 -2.49 -7.10
N LEU A 87 3.99 -2.39 -7.19
CA LEU A 87 4.68 -1.54 -8.18
C LEU A 87 5.18 -2.37 -9.37
N PHE A 88 5.05 -1.80 -10.58
CA PHE A 88 5.67 -2.31 -11.79
C PHE A 88 6.50 -1.21 -12.47
N LEU A 89 7.56 -1.61 -13.18
CA LEU A 89 8.40 -0.74 -13.99
C LEU A 89 8.55 -1.36 -15.38
N VAL A 90 8.37 -0.55 -16.42
CA VAL A 90 8.68 -0.94 -17.81
C VAL A 90 10.00 -0.28 -18.20
N LYS A 91 10.93 -1.07 -18.74
CA LYS A 91 12.22 -0.60 -19.23
C LYS A 91 12.57 -1.37 -20.49
N ASP A 92 12.92 -0.64 -21.54
CA ASP A 92 13.33 -1.19 -22.84
C ASP A 92 12.24 -1.97 -23.62
N GLY A 93 10.96 -1.68 -23.34
CA GLY A 93 9.79 -2.26 -24.04
C GLY A 93 9.33 -3.60 -23.48
#